data_AF-A0A4R3MHX1-F1
#
_entry.id   AF-A0A4R3MHX1-F1
#
_cell.length_a   1.000
_cell.length_b   1.000
_cell.length_c   1.000
_cell.angle_alpha   90.00
_cell.angle_beta   90.00
_cell.angle_gamma   90.00
#
_symmetry.space_group_name_H-M   'P 1'
#
loop_
_entity.id
_entity.type
_entity.pdbx_description
1 polymer ?
#
loop_
_entity_poly.entity_id
_entity_poly.type
_entity_poly.pdbx_seq_one_letter_code
_entity_poly.pdbx_strand_id
1 'polypeptide(L)'
;MRAVDIVFIERISRPLFWCYGLAYAGMWWFALLGLDRQGFFTAQPDCMIVPTMLAPLWYCGPSGPLWFLASLANAAMILTVWSPVFAAAAWVDPAHIAAFLPIVMVHAVGLVAATYILYKVVSSLVLTLSSRLQRFAVRIRPA
;
A
#
# COMPACT_ATOMS: atom_id res chain seq x y z
N MET A 1 -17.21 -0.42 -30.32
CA MET A 1 -17.35 -1.03 -28.99
C MET A 1 -18.82 -0.99 -28.62
N ARG A 2 -19.43 -2.14 -28.31
CA ARG A 2 -20.87 -2.23 -28.01
C ARG A 2 -21.09 -1.90 -26.52
N ALA A 3 -22.25 -1.38 -26.15
CA ALA A 3 -22.57 -1.01 -24.76
C ALA A 3 -22.37 -2.17 -23.74
N VAL A 4 -22.50 -3.42 -24.20
CA VAL A 4 -22.25 -4.63 -23.41
C VAL A 4 -20.77 -4.76 -23.00
N ASP A 5 -19.85 -4.34 -23.85
CA ASP A 5 -18.40 -4.42 -23.59
C ASP A 5 -18.01 -3.47 -22.45
N ILE A 6 -18.64 -2.28 -22.38
CA ILE A 6 -18.34 -1.24 -21.38
C ILE A 6 -18.79 -1.70 -19.98
N VAL A 7 -20.01 -2.25 -19.85
CA VAL A 7 -20.55 -2.70 -18.56
C VAL A 7 -19.77 -3.90 -18.01
N PHE A 8 -19.31 -4.80 -18.89
CA PHE A 8 -18.50 -5.95 -18.49
C PHE A 8 -17.11 -5.53 -18.01
N ILE A 9 -16.44 -4.62 -18.73
CA ILE A 9 -15.14 -4.06 -18.34
C ILE A 9 -15.26 -3.35 -16.98
N GLU A 10 -16.30 -2.55 -16.76
CA GLU A 10 -16.52 -1.85 -15.49
C GLU A 10 -16.73 -2.82 -14.32
N ARG A 11 -17.52 -3.88 -14.52
CA ARG A 11 -17.83 -4.87 -13.49
C ARG A 11 -16.59 -5.65 -13.03
N ILE A 12 -15.65 -5.95 -13.93
CA ILE A 12 -14.42 -6.70 -13.62
C ILE A 12 -13.30 -5.79 -13.16
N SER A 13 -13.11 -4.64 -13.79
CA SER A 13 -12.04 -3.71 -13.41
C SER A 13 -12.23 -3.16 -12.00
N ARG A 14 -13.46 -2.85 -11.60
CA ARG A 14 -13.75 -2.28 -10.28
C ARG A 14 -13.21 -3.13 -9.11
N PRO A 15 -13.52 -4.43 -8.95
CA PRO A 15 -12.97 -5.22 -7.86
C PRO A 15 -11.44 -5.34 -7.94
N LEU A 16 -10.87 -5.43 -9.14
CA LEU A 16 -9.40 -5.46 -9.31
C LEU A 16 -8.76 -4.17 -8.79
N PHE A 17 -9.30 -3.01 -9.16
CA PHE A 17 -8.85 -1.71 -8.65
C PHE A 17 -8.89 -1.65 -7.13
N TRP A 18 -9.97 -2.17 -6.52
CA TRP A 18 -10.08 -2.27 -5.07
C TRP A 18 -9.02 -3.19 -4.45
N CYS A 19 -8.83 -4.39 -5.00
CA CYS A 19 -7.81 -5.34 -4.52
C CYS A 19 -6.41 -4.75 -4.60
N TYR A 20 -6.02 -4.18 -5.75
CA TYR A 20 -4.68 -3.60 -5.93
C TYR A 20 -4.47 -2.36 -5.07
N GLY A 21 -5.44 -1.45 -5.00
CA GLY A 21 -5.29 -0.23 -4.22
C GLY A 21 -5.29 -0.49 -2.70
N LEU A 22 -6.10 -1.44 -2.21
CA LEU A 22 -6.06 -1.85 -0.79
C LEU A 22 -4.77 -2.58 -0.45
N ALA A 23 -4.30 -3.49 -1.32
CA ALA A 23 -3.02 -4.16 -1.13
C ALA A 23 -1.86 -3.16 -1.08
N TYR A 24 -1.86 -2.18 -1.99
CA TYR A 24 -0.86 -1.11 -2.02
C TYR A 24 -0.90 -0.23 -0.76
N ALA A 25 -2.09 0.16 -0.29
CA ALA A 25 -2.25 0.89 0.96
C ALA A 25 -1.80 0.06 2.17
N GLY A 26 -2.13 -1.23 2.20
CA GLY A 26 -1.70 -2.16 3.24
C GLY A 26 -0.17 -2.32 3.27
N MET A 27 0.48 -2.35 2.10
CA MET A 27 1.93 -2.37 2.00
C MET A 27 2.55 -1.13 2.66
N TRP A 28 2.04 0.07 2.37
CA TRP A 28 2.50 1.30 3.05
C TRP A 28 2.25 1.27 4.55
N TRP A 29 1.10 0.75 4.99
CA TRP A 29 0.81 0.56 6.40
C TRP A 29 1.85 -0.33 7.09
N PHE A 30 2.21 -1.48 6.50
CA PHE A 30 3.25 -2.36 7.04
C PHE A 30 4.63 -1.71 7.05
N ALA A 31 4.99 -0.95 6.02
CA ALA A 31 6.25 -0.23 5.97
C ALA A 31 6.34 0.83 7.08
N LEU A 32 5.29 1.63 7.25
CA LEU A 32 5.21 2.62 8.33
C LEU A 32 5.22 1.97 9.71
N LEU A 33 4.52 0.85 9.87
CA LEU A 33 4.52 0.09 11.11
C LEU A 33 5.91 -0.48 11.42
N GLY A 34 6.66 -0.92 10.40
CA GLY A 34 8.06 -1.33 10.55
C GLY A 34 8.98 -0.17 10.96
N LEU A 35 8.76 1.03 10.40
CA LEU A 35 9.51 2.24 10.76
C LEU A 35 9.20 2.75 12.17
N ASP A 36 7.92 2.79 12.55
CA ASP A 36 7.47 3.30 13.86
C ASP A 36 7.73 2.27 14.98
N ARG A 37 7.54 0.98 14.67
CA ARG A 37 7.72 -0.12 15.60
C ARG A 37 8.95 -0.97 15.29
N GLN A 38 10.09 -0.34 14.98
CA GLN A 38 11.36 -1.06 14.96
C GLN A 38 11.54 -1.89 16.25
N GLY A 39 11.04 -1.35 17.37
CA GLY A 39 10.96 -2.00 18.69
C GLY A 39 10.09 -3.26 18.78
N PHE A 40 9.06 -3.43 17.95
CA PHE A 40 8.14 -4.58 18.08
C PHE A 40 8.82 -5.89 17.70
N PHE A 41 9.52 -5.92 16.55
CA PHE A 41 10.27 -7.11 16.15
C PHE A 41 11.55 -7.27 16.98
N THR A 42 12.26 -6.19 17.30
CA THR A 42 13.51 -6.29 18.09
C THR A 42 13.30 -6.64 19.56
N ALA A 43 12.11 -6.43 20.11
CA ALA A 43 11.77 -6.84 21.47
C ALA A 43 11.48 -8.35 21.59
N GLN A 44 11.36 -9.07 20.47
CA GLN A 44 11.08 -10.51 20.48
C GLN A 44 12.40 -11.29 20.53
N PRO A 45 12.52 -12.29 21.42
CA PRO A 45 13.78 -13.02 21.62
C PRO A 45 14.24 -13.80 20.38
N ASP A 46 13.30 -14.19 19.51
CA ASP A 46 13.57 -14.95 18.30
C ASP A 46 13.78 -14.07 17.06
N CYS A 47 13.83 -12.74 17.22
CA CYS A 47 13.94 -11.78 16.13
C CYS A 47 15.16 -10.88 16.31
N MET A 48 15.90 -10.66 15.23
CA MET A 48 17.07 -9.80 15.21
C MET A 48 17.08 -8.91 13.96
N ILE A 49 17.75 -7.76 14.04
CA ILE A 49 18.04 -6.96 12.86
C ILE A 49 19.29 -7.52 12.21
N VAL A 50 19.18 -7.90 10.94
CA VAL A 50 20.29 -8.27 10.09
C VAL A 50 20.66 -7.05 9.24
N PRO A 51 21.88 -6.49 9.40
CA PRO A 51 22.34 -5.44 8.51
C PRO A 51 22.56 -6.02 7.12
N THR A 52 21.91 -5.46 6.11
CA THR A 52 22.26 -5.71 4.71
C THR A 52 22.98 -4.50 4.13
N MET A 53 23.61 -4.65 2.96
CA MET A 53 24.30 -3.54 2.29
C MET A 53 23.36 -2.36 1.95
N LEU A 54 22.06 -2.61 1.83
CA LEU A 54 21.08 -1.63 1.37
C LEU A 54 20.15 -1.14 2.49
N ALA A 55 19.82 -2.01 3.45
CA ALA A 55 18.88 -1.71 4.52
C ALA A 55 18.98 -2.67 5.72
N PRO A 56 18.70 -2.24 6.95
CA PRO A 56 18.44 -3.16 8.04
C PRO A 56 17.14 -3.95 7.75
N LEU A 57 17.19 -5.28 7.88
CA LEU A 57 16.04 -6.17 7.74
C LEU A 57 15.80 -6.93 9.04
N TRP A 58 14.54 -7.24 9.36
CA TRP A 58 14.21 -8.08 10.50
C TRP A 58 14.23 -9.55 10.09
N TYR A 59 14.98 -10.36 10.82
CA TYR A 59 14.97 -11.81 10.69
C TYR A 59 14.38 -12.41 11.96
N CYS A 60 13.34 -13.22 11.82
CA CYS A 60 12.74 -13.97 12.92
C CYS A 60 12.83 -15.46 12.64
N GLY A 61 13.04 -16.26 13.69
CA GLY A 61 13.13 -17.72 13.59
C GLY A 61 11.91 -18.34 12.89
N PRO A 62 12.09 -19.36 12.03
CA PRO A 62 11.03 -19.90 11.16
C PRO A 62 9.92 -20.66 11.91
N SER A 63 10.13 -20.99 13.19
CA SER A 63 9.21 -21.74 14.03
C SER A 63 8.03 -20.91 14.56
N GLY A 64 8.08 -19.58 14.50
CA GLY A 64 7.06 -18.69 15.09
C GLY A 64 6.29 -17.85 14.06
N PRO A 65 5.03 -17.46 14.32
CA PRO A 65 4.21 -16.68 13.38
C PRO A 65 4.79 -15.31 13.02
N LEU A 66 5.77 -14.83 13.80
CA LEU A 66 6.48 -13.58 13.58
C LEU A 66 7.36 -13.60 12.33
N TRP A 67 7.83 -14.77 11.87
CA TRP A 67 8.66 -14.87 10.65
C TRP A 67 7.93 -14.33 9.42
N PHE A 68 6.64 -14.65 9.29
CA PHE A 68 5.81 -14.22 8.18
C PHE A 68 5.55 -12.72 8.23
N LEU A 69 5.26 -12.17 9.41
CA LEU A 69 5.04 -10.74 9.60
C LEU A 69 6.32 -9.93 9.36
N ALA A 70 7.48 -10.42 9.82
CA ALA A 70 8.76 -9.79 9.55
C ALA A 70 9.09 -9.80 8.05
N SER A 71 8.82 -10.92 7.36
CA SER A 71 8.99 -11.03 5.91
C SER A 71 8.11 -10.05 5.14
N LEU A 72 6.84 -9.91 5.54
CA LEU A 72 5.92 -8.93 4.97
C LEU A 72 6.37 -7.49 5.21
N ALA A 73 6.82 -7.17 6.43
CA ALA A 73 7.33 -5.84 6.77
C ALA A 73 8.60 -5.51 5.96
N ASN A 74 9.53 -6.45 5.84
CA ASN A 74 10.73 -6.30 5.02
C ASN A 74 10.39 -6.08 3.54
N ALA A 75 9.50 -6.90 2.98
CA ALA A 75 9.06 -6.77 1.61
C ALA A 75 8.39 -5.41 1.37
N ALA A 76 7.52 -4.98 2.29
CA ALA A 76 6.88 -3.68 2.24
C ALA A 76 7.90 -2.54 2.29
N MET A 77 8.90 -2.61 3.17
CA MET A 77 9.97 -1.63 3.27
C MET A 77 10.80 -1.54 1.98
N ILE A 78 11.18 -2.68 1.41
CA ILE A 78 11.93 -2.76 0.14
C ILE A 78 11.11 -2.13 -0.99
N LEU A 79 9.83 -2.48 -1.07
CA LEU A 79 8.92 -2.04 -2.12
C LEU A 79 8.41 -0.61 -1.94
N THR A 80 8.72 0.09 -0.85
CA THR A 80 8.22 1.46 -0.61
C THR A 80 9.33 2.41 -0.20
N VAL A 81 9.86 2.25 1.02
CA VAL A 81 10.82 3.17 1.63
C VAL A 81 12.19 3.08 0.96
N TRP A 82 12.63 1.87 0.63
CA TRP A 82 13.94 1.64 0.01
C TRP A 82 13.90 1.66 -1.52
N SER A 83 12.73 1.79 -2.15
CA SER A 83 12.60 1.80 -3.61
C SER A 83 13.51 2.82 -4.32
N PRO A 84 13.78 4.03 -3.79
CA PRO A 84 14.71 4.97 -4.43
C PRO A 84 16.16 4.47 -4.44
N VAL A 85 16.57 3.70 -3.43
CA VAL A 85 17.91 3.10 -3.37
C VAL A 85 18.05 2.02 -4.44
N PHE A 86 17.04 1.18 -4.61
CA PHE A 86 17.02 0.17 -5.69
C PHE A 86 16.97 0.82 -7.08
N ALA A 87 16.27 1.95 -7.23
CA ALA A 87 16.29 2.74 -8.47
C ALA A 87 17.69 3.27 -8.78
N ALA A 88 18.37 3.82 -7.78
CA ALA A 88 19.74 4.32 -7.92
C ALA A 88 20.71 3.18 -8.27
N ALA A 89 20.59 2.01 -7.64
CA ALA A 89 21.40 0.84 -7.95
C ALA A 89 21.20 0.36 -9.40
N ALA A 90 19.95 0.29 -9.87
CA ALA A 90 19.62 -0.07 -11.25
C ALA A 90 20.09 0.96 -12.29
N TRP A 91 20.21 2.23 -11.90
CA TRP A 91 20.77 3.28 -12.75
C TRP A 91 22.29 3.15 -12.93
N VAL A 92 23.00 2.72 -11.87
CA VAL A 92 24.45 2.56 -11.88
C VAL A 92 24.86 1.25 -12.58
N ASP A 93 24.14 0.16 -12.32
CA ASP A 93 24.42 -1.15 -12.90
C ASP A 93 23.13 -1.78 -13.47
N PRO A 94 23.02 -1.91 -14.80
CA PRO A 94 21.87 -2.49 -15.49
C PRO A 94 21.52 -3.92 -15.06
N ALA A 95 22.46 -4.67 -14.48
CA ALA A 95 22.18 -6.01 -13.94
C ALA A 95 21.09 -6.00 -12.86
N HIS A 96 20.88 -4.86 -12.18
CA HIS A 96 19.87 -4.70 -11.13
C HIS A 96 18.49 -4.29 -11.67
N ILE A 97 18.33 -4.04 -12.98
CA ILE A 97 17.03 -3.70 -13.58
C ILE A 97 15.99 -4.81 -13.34
N ALA A 98 16.41 -6.08 -13.39
CA ALA A 98 15.52 -7.21 -13.14
C ALA A 98 14.93 -7.20 -11.72
N ALA A 99 15.68 -6.68 -10.74
CA ALA A 99 15.20 -6.51 -9.36
C ALA A 99 14.36 -5.24 -9.19
N PHE A 100 14.64 -4.18 -9.95
CA PHE A 100 13.93 -2.90 -9.87
C PHE A 100 12.58 -2.89 -10.58
N LEU A 101 12.46 -3.56 -11.73
CA LEU A 101 11.25 -3.55 -12.55
C LEU A 101 9.98 -3.99 -11.80
N PRO A 102 9.99 -5.05 -10.97
CA PRO A 102 8.83 -5.41 -10.15
C PRO A 102 8.40 -4.30 -9.19
N ILE A 103 9.35 -3.56 -8.62
CA ILE A 103 9.09 -2.43 -7.71
C ILE A 103 8.33 -1.32 -8.44
N VAL A 104 8.80 -0.97 -9.64
CA VAL A 104 8.14 0.02 -10.51
C VAL A 104 6.72 -0.42 -10.86
N MET A 105 6.53 -1.69 -11.23
CA MET A 105 5.21 -2.22 -11.57
C MET A 105 4.23 -2.14 -10.40
N VAL A 106 4.68 -2.50 -9.19
CA VAL A 106 3.88 -2.39 -7.96
C VAL A 106 3.46 -0.95 -7.71
N HIS A 107 4.37 0.01 -7.86
CA HIS A 107 4.05 1.43 -7.71
C HIS A 107 3.13 1.96 -8.81
N ALA A 108 3.41 1.68 -10.08
CA ALA A 108 2.63 2.20 -11.19
C ALA A 108 1.17 1.72 -11.14
N VAL A 109 0.97 0.43 -10.89
CA VAL A 109 -0.39 -0.15 -10.79
C VAL A 109 -1.03 0.18 -9.45
N GLY A 110 -0.29 -0.02 -8.35
CA GLY A 110 -0.79 0.13 -6.99
C GLY A 110 -1.13 1.58 -6.64
N LEU A 111 -0.29 2.54 -7.01
CA LEU A 111 -0.53 3.95 -6.74
C LEU A 111 -1.77 4.45 -7.48
N VAL A 112 -1.87 4.18 -8.78
CA VAL A 112 -3.04 4.57 -9.58
C VAL A 112 -4.32 3.97 -8.99
N ALA A 113 -4.27 2.69 -8.60
CA ALA A 113 -5.40 2.03 -7.98
C ALA A 113 -5.77 2.63 -6.60
N ALA A 114 -4.78 2.89 -5.75
CA ALA A 114 -4.98 3.49 -4.44
C ALA A 114 -5.53 4.93 -4.54
N THR A 115 -5.02 5.74 -5.47
CA THR A 115 -5.52 7.09 -5.74
C THR A 115 -6.97 7.06 -6.21
N TYR A 116 -7.33 6.12 -7.09
CA TYR A 116 -8.71 5.94 -7.53
C TYR A 116 -9.64 5.58 -6.36
N ILE A 117 -9.24 4.64 -5.49
CA ILE A 117 -10.01 4.29 -4.30
C ILE A 117 -10.17 5.51 -3.37
N LEU A 118 -9.06 6.21 -3.09
CA LEU A 118 -9.07 7.38 -2.21
C LEU A 118 -10.02 8.45 -2.74
N TYR A 119 -9.96 8.74 -4.03
CA TYR A 119 -10.89 9.66 -4.69
C TYR A 119 -12.35 9.23 -4.48
N LYS A 120 -12.67 7.95 -4.73
CA LYS A 120 -14.04 7.41 -4.54
C LYS A 120 -14.51 7.49 -3.10
N VAL A 121 -13.65 7.18 -2.14
CA VAL A 121 -13.98 7.27 -0.70
C VAL A 121 -14.22 8.71 -0.30
N VAL A 122 -13.31 9.62 -0.65
CA VAL A 122 -13.42 11.05 -0.32
C VAL A 122 -14.65 11.66 -0.98
N SER A 123 -14.90 11.39 -2.26
CA SER A 123 -16.09 11.91 -2.96
C SER A 123 -17.38 11.44 -2.29
N SER A 124 -17.44 10.17 -1.88
CA SER A 124 -18.61 9.60 -1.21
C SER A 124 -18.83 10.20 0.17
N LEU A 125 -17.73 10.44 0.91
CA LEU A 125 -17.76 11.09 2.22
C LEU A 125 -18.25 12.53 2.12
N VAL A 126 -17.74 13.31 1.15
CA VAL A 126 -18.15 14.70 0.91
C VAL A 126 -19.64 14.78 0.58
N LEU A 127 -20.15 13.92 -0.31
CA LEU A 127 -21.58 13.85 -0.64
C LEU A 127 -22.45 13.46 0.55
N THR A 128 -21.97 12.52 1.38
CA THR A 128 -22.68 12.10 2.58
C THR A 128 -22.75 13.23 3.61
N LEU A 129 -21.63 13.92 3.84
CA LEU A 129 -21.56 15.06 4.75
C LEU A 129 -22.42 16.22 4.27
N SER A 130 -22.36 16.58 2.99
CA SER A 130 -23.18 17.67 2.43
C SER A 130 -24.69 17.37 2.56
N SER A 131 -25.12 16.14 2.26
CA SER A 131 -26.53 15.73 2.43
C SER A 131 -27.00 15.73 3.88
N ARG A 132 -26.12 15.45 4.83
CA ARG A 132 -26.42 15.51 6.27
C ARG A 132 -26.54 16.96 6.72
N LEU A 133 -25.60 17.82 6.32
CA LEU A 133 -25.62 19.25 6.63
C LEU A 133 -26.87 19.94 6.08
N GLN A 134 -27.27 19.64 4.85
CA GLN A 134 -28.51 20.15 4.26
C GLN A 134 -29.75 19.74 5.07
N ARG A 135 -29.84 18.47 5.50
CA ARG A 135 -30.95 18.00 6.33
C ARG A 135 -31.00 18.68 7.70
N PHE A 136 -29.84 18.89 8.33
CA PHE A 136 -29.77 19.65 9.58
C PHE A 136 -30.18 21.11 9.39
N ALA A 137 -29.73 21.76 8.31
CA ALA A 137 -30.08 23.15 8.01
C ALA A 137 -31.59 23.35 7.78
N VAL A 138 -32.26 22.39 7.12
CA VAL A 138 -33.72 22.42 6.95
C VAL A 138 -34.45 22.27 8.29
N ARG A 139 -33.95 21.43 9.21
CA ARG A 139 -34.57 21.20 10.52
C ARG A 139 -34.49 22.42 11.45
N ILE A 140 -33.51 23.31 11.29
CA ILE A 140 -33.26 24.44 12.19
C ILE A 140 -33.95 25.74 11.71
N ARG A 141 -34.47 25.81 10.47
CA ARG A 141 -35.23 27.00 10.04
C ARG A 141 -36.54 27.09 10.84
N PRO A 142 -36.73 28.13 11.68
CA PRO A 142 -38.03 28.38 12.29
C PRO A 142 -39.04 28.74 11.18
N ALA A 143 -40.27 28.29 11.37
CA ALA A 143 -41.39 28.55 10.47
C ALA A 143 -41.73 30.05 10.41
#